data_AF-A0A6B2E9M4-F1
#
_entry.id   AF-A0A6B2E9M4-F1
#
_cell.length_a   1.000
_cell.length_b   1.000
_cell.length_c   1.000
_cell.angle_alpha   90.00
_cell.angle_beta   90.00
_cell.angle_gamma   90.00
#
_symmetry.space_group_name_H-M   'P 1'
#
loop_
_entity.id
_entity.type
_entity.pdbx_description
1 polymer ?
#
loop_
_entity_poly.entity_id
_entity_poly.type
_entity_poly.pdbx_seq_one_letter_code
_entity_poly.pdbx_strand_id
1 'polypeptide(L)'
;MRWLMDPLKPRIPAFVCSCATWLAGMVIALPYPIYTTYLDLGLYLKQFRGVGICAVNLVDDMQEYMRGLFVIMYCAPVTILSYLYIRTSREFRAPDGHLDVLMFEARVSTRNLHHSPRS
;
A
#
# COMPACT_ATOMS: atom_id res chain seq x y z
N MET A 1 11.89 22.14 6.60
CA MET A 1 12.60 20.85 6.74
C MET A 1 12.92 20.52 8.21
N ARG A 2 11.91 20.22 9.05
CA ARG A 2 12.14 19.76 10.45
C ARG A 2 11.34 18.51 10.79
N TRP A 3 11.01 17.72 9.77
CA TRP A 3 10.22 16.50 9.89
C TRP A 3 10.78 15.33 9.06
N LEU A 4 11.91 15.54 8.38
CA LEU A 4 12.59 14.52 7.56
C LEU A 4 13.99 14.14 8.09
N MET A 5 14.49 14.82 9.13
CA MET A 5 15.90 14.72 9.56
C MET A 5 16.18 13.85 10.79
N ASP A 6 15.19 13.17 11.37
CA ASP A 6 15.41 12.33 12.56
C ASP A 6 15.16 10.83 12.26
N PRO A 7 16.17 10.10 11.72
CA PRO A 7 16.10 8.65 11.54
C PRO A 7 16.09 7.87 12.88
N LEU A 8 16.31 8.54 14.01
CA LEU A 8 16.28 7.95 15.36
C LEU A 8 14.93 8.09 16.09
N LYS A 9 13.96 8.85 15.55
CA LYS A 9 12.63 8.91 16.17
C LYS A 9 11.93 7.58 15.87
N PRO A 10 11.54 6.76 16.87
CA PRO A 10 10.94 5.46 16.63
C PRO A 10 9.68 5.64 15.77
N ARG A 11 9.81 5.28 14.48
CA ARG A 11 8.67 4.99 13.61
C ARG A 11 7.88 3.88 14.30
N ILE A 12 6.56 3.92 14.16
CA ILE A 12 5.67 2.83 14.56
C ILE A 12 6.36 1.52 14.16
N PRO A 13 6.68 0.62 15.11
CA PRO A 13 7.51 -0.55 14.82
C PRO A 13 6.89 -1.30 13.65
N ALA A 14 7.70 -1.73 12.68
CA ALA A 14 7.21 -2.48 11.52
C ALA A 14 6.32 -3.66 11.97
N PHE A 15 6.70 -4.29 13.07
CA PHE A 15 5.92 -5.32 13.75
C PHE A 15 4.50 -4.87 14.14
N VAL A 16 4.35 -3.69 14.74
CA VAL A 16 3.04 -3.15 15.14
C VAL A 16 2.17 -2.85 13.92
N CYS A 17 2.76 -2.29 12.85
CA CYS A 17 2.05 -2.08 11.58
C CYS A 17 1.61 -3.41 10.96
N SER A 18 2.48 -4.43 10.96
CA SER A 18 2.17 -5.77 10.46
C SER A 18 1.04 -6.43 11.26
N CYS A 19 1.11 -6.42 12.59
CA CYS A 19 0.06 -6.95 13.46
C CYS A 19 -1.27 -6.21 13.26
N ALA A 20 -1.25 -4.87 13.17
CA ALA A 20 -2.46 -4.08 12.92
C ALA A 20 -3.09 -4.40 11.56
N THR A 21 -2.26 -4.55 10.51
CA THR A 21 -2.75 -4.91 9.16
C THR A 21 -3.37 -6.30 9.15
N TRP A 22 -2.73 -7.26 9.81
CA TRP A 22 -3.25 -8.63 9.94
C TRP A 22 -4.56 -8.68 10.71
N LEU A 23 -4.64 -8.01 11.86
CA LEU A 23 -5.86 -7.94 12.67
C LEU A 23 -6.99 -7.26 11.90
N ALA A 24 -6.71 -6.15 11.21
CA ALA A 24 -7.69 -5.49 10.35
C ALA A 24 -8.19 -6.43 9.23
N GLY A 25 -7.29 -7.17 8.59
CA GLY A 25 -7.66 -8.17 7.57
C GLY A 25 -8.56 -9.28 8.11
N MET A 26 -8.27 -9.79 9.31
CA MET A 26 -9.11 -10.81 9.95
C MET A 26 -10.50 -10.29 10.31
N VAL A 27 -10.59 -9.06 10.83
CA VAL A 27 -11.87 -8.42 11.17
C VAL A 27 -12.72 -8.16 9.93
N ILE A 28 -12.10 -7.78 8.82
CA ILE A 28 -12.76 -7.57 7.51
C ILE A 28 -13.24 -8.90 6.90
N ALA A 29 -12.51 -10.00 7.11
CA ALA A 29 -12.88 -11.30 6.58
C ALA A 29 -13.97 -12.01 7.39
N LEU A 30 -14.11 -11.69 8.69
CA LEU A 30 -15.06 -12.34 9.61
C LEU A 30 -16.53 -12.36 9.14
N PRO A 31 -17.07 -11.33 8.47
CA PRO A 31 -18.45 -11.33 8.00
C PRO A 31 -18.65 -12.21 6.77
N TYR A 32 -17.62 -12.43 5.94
CA TYR A 32 -17.75 -13.21 4.71
C TYR A 32 -18.29 -14.63 4.93
N PRO A 33 -17.78 -15.43 5.89
CA PRO A 33 -18.30 -16.78 6.17
C PRO A 33 -19.76 -16.82 6.65
N ILE A 34 -20.19 -15.80 7.40
CA ILE A 34 -21.56 -15.70 7.91
C ILE A 34 -22.54 -15.48 6.76
N TYR A 35 -22.07 -14.80 5.72
CA TYR A 35 -22.85 -14.43 4.55
C TYR A 35 -22.70 -15.40 3.37
N THR A 36 -21.75 -16.34 3.39
CA THR A 36 -21.64 -17.38 2.36
C THR A 36 -22.55 -18.55 2.69
N THR A 37 -23.53 -18.81 1.84
CA THR A 37 -24.40 -20.00 1.96
C THR A 37 -24.17 -20.94 0.81
N TYR A 38 -24.23 -22.24 1.09
CA TYR A 38 -24.21 -23.27 0.07
C TYR A 38 -25.62 -23.47 -0.46
N LEU A 39 -25.84 -23.11 -1.73
CA LEU A 39 -27.10 -23.35 -2.43
C LEU A 39 -26.96 -24.57 -3.31
N ASP A 40 -27.68 -25.63 -2.97
CA ASP A 40 -27.80 -26.81 -3.82
C ASP A 40 -28.79 -26.51 -4.95
N LEU A 41 -28.27 -26.36 -6.18
CA LEU A 41 -29.07 -26.04 -7.35
C LEU A 41 -29.96 -27.22 -7.80
N GLY A 42 -29.64 -28.43 -7.33
CA GLY A 42 -30.40 -29.65 -7.61
C GLY A 42 -31.78 -29.69 -6.95
N LEU A 43 -32.01 -28.88 -5.91
CA LEU A 43 -33.33 -28.70 -5.27
C LEU A 43 -34.30 -27.89 -6.13
N TYR A 44 -33.79 -26.96 -6.94
CA TYR A 44 -34.61 -26.06 -7.76
C TYR A 44 -34.67 -26.47 -9.23
N LEU A 45 -33.59 -27.04 -9.77
CA LEU A 45 -33.47 -27.49 -11.15
C LEU A 45 -32.97 -28.93 -11.20
N LYS A 46 -33.86 -29.88 -11.54
CA LYS A 46 -33.52 -31.31 -11.66
C LYS A 46 -32.37 -31.61 -12.64
N GLN A 47 -32.10 -30.72 -13.60
CA GLN A 47 -30.99 -30.83 -14.55
C GLN A 47 -29.60 -30.65 -13.90
N PHE A 48 -29.50 -29.94 -12.77
CA PHE A 48 -28.24 -29.63 -12.09
C PHE A 48 -28.02 -30.44 -10.81
N ARG A 49 -28.57 -31.66 -10.77
CA ARG A 49 -28.49 -32.55 -9.60
C ARG A 49 -27.03 -32.91 -9.32
N GLY A 50 -26.50 -32.42 -8.20
CA GLY A 50 -25.10 -32.59 -7.80
C GLY A 50 -24.20 -31.36 -8.00
N VAL A 51 -24.75 -30.23 -8.48
CA VAL A 51 -24.04 -28.94 -8.55
C VAL A 51 -24.58 -28.00 -7.48
N GLY A 52 -23.72 -27.57 -6.57
CA GLY A 52 -24.02 -26.51 -5.62
C GLY A 52 -23.13 -25.29 -5.86
N ILE A 53 -23.69 -24.11 -5.60
CA ILE A 53 -23.00 -22.83 -5.74
C ILE A 53 -22.88 -22.21 -4.35
N CYS A 54 -21.69 -21.76 -3.99
CA CYS A 54 -21.52 -20.87 -2.85
C CYS A 54 -22.01 -19.49 -3.27
N ALA A 55 -23.22 -19.11 -2.87
CA ALA A 55 -23.73 -17.77 -3.11
C ALA A 55 -23.74 -16.97 -1.81
N VAL A 56 -23.44 -15.70 -1.94
CA VAL A 56 -23.55 -14.75 -0.85
C VAL A 56 -25.05 -14.56 -0.58
N ASN A 57 -25.51 -14.99 0.59
CA ASN A 57 -26.87 -14.77 1.04
C ASN A 57 -27.04 -13.28 1.26
N LEU A 58 -27.69 -12.61 0.31
CA LEU A 58 -27.93 -11.17 0.31
C LEU A 58 -29.05 -10.80 1.30
N VAL A 59 -29.05 -11.40 2.49
CA VAL A 59 -30.04 -11.11 3.53
C VAL A 59 -29.59 -9.84 4.25
N ASP A 60 -30.25 -8.75 3.87
CA ASP A 60 -30.21 -7.37 4.38
C ASP A 60 -28.83 -6.66 4.56
N ASP A 61 -28.72 -5.45 4.02
CA ASP A 61 -27.69 -4.42 4.30
C ASP A 61 -26.20 -4.74 4.04
N MET A 62 -25.88 -5.78 3.27
CA MET A 62 -24.47 -6.06 2.90
C MET A 62 -23.86 -5.06 1.90
N GLN A 63 -24.71 -4.25 1.23
CA GLN A 63 -24.25 -3.26 0.26
C GLN A 63 -23.47 -2.11 0.90
N GLU A 64 -23.92 -1.63 2.07
CA GLU A 64 -23.27 -0.56 2.80
C GLU A 64 -21.88 -1.02 3.29
N TYR A 65 -21.80 -2.27 3.76
CA TYR A 65 -20.55 -2.92 4.14
C TYR A 65 -19.58 -3.05 2.96
N MET A 66 -20.04 -3.55 1.81
CA MET A 66 -19.22 -3.68 0.59
C MET A 66 -18.70 -2.33 0.08
N ARG A 67 -19.54 -1.29 0.12
CA ARG A 67 -19.15 0.08 -0.25
C ARG A 67 -18.11 0.65 0.71
N GLY A 68 -18.32 0.48 2.02
CA GLY A 68 -17.36 0.89 3.04
C GLY A 68 -16.01 0.18 2.88
N LEU A 69 -16.04 -1.12 2.59
CA LEU A 69 -14.85 -1.92 2.35
C LEU A 69 -14.05 -1.42 1.13
N PHE A 70 -14.73 -1.11 0.03
CA PHE A 70 -14.08 -0.55 -1.16
C PHE A 70 -13.39 0.79 -0.85
N VAL A 71 -14.06 1.69 -0.11
CA VAL A 71 -13.47 2.99 0.24
C VAL A 71 -12.26 2.83 1.16
N ILE A 72 -12.36 1.99 2.19
CA ILE A 72 -11.30 1.81 3.19
C ILE A 72 -10.12 1.02 2.63
N MET A 73 -10.37 -0.03 1.86
CA MET A 73 -9.33 -0.95 1.38
C MET A 73 -8.71 -0.53 0.05
N TYR A 74 -9.37 0.33 -0.73
CA TYR A 74 -8.88 0.76 -2.03
C TYR A 74 -8.68 2.28 -2.11
N CYS A 75 -9.73 3.08 -1.90
CA CYS A 75 -9.62 4.54 -2.07
C CYS A 75 -8.66 5.19 -1.06
N ALA A 76 -8.78 4.84 0.22
CA ALA A 76 -7.91 5.37 1.26
C ALA A 76 -6.41 5.02 1.04
N PRO A 77 -6.01 3.76 0.83
CA PRO A 77 -4.60 3.46 0.60
C PRO A 77 -4.07 4.06 -0.71
N VAL A 78 -4.85 4.08 -1.80
CA VAL A 78 -4.41 4.70 -3.06
C VAL A 78 -4.20 6.20 -2.91
N THR A 79 -5.10 6.90 -2.23
CA THR A 79 -4.97 8.35 -1.99
C THR A 79 -3.78 8.66 -1.08
N ILE A 80 -3.58 7.89 -0.02
CA ILE A 80 -2.43 8.03 0.89
C ILE A 80 -1.12 7.75 0.14
N LEU A 81 -1.04 6.67 -0.63
CA LEU A 81 0.13 6.31 -1.43
C LEU A 81 0.43 7.38 -2.48
N SER A 82 -0.60 7.86 -3.18
CA SER A 82 -0.46 8.91 -4.19
C SER A 82 0.04 10.22 -3.58
N TYR A 83 -0.52 10.62 -2.44
CA TYR A 83 -0.10 11.80 -1.69
C TYR A 83 1.36 11.68 -1.23
N LEU A 84 1.72 10.56 -0.61
CA LEU A 84 3.08 10.29 -0.17
C LEU A 84 4.05 10.26 -1.35
N TYR A 85 3.69 9.63 -2.46
CA TYR A 85 4.49 9.56 -3.68
C TYR A 85 4.74 10.95 -4.28
N ILE A 86 3.69 11.76 -4.45
CA ILE A 86 3.81 13.13 -4.98
C ILE A 86 4.64 14.01 -4.04
N ARG A 87 4.40 13.93 -2.73
CA ARG A 87 5.16 14.71 -1.76
C ARG A 87 6.64 14.32 -1.77
N THR A 88 6.92 13.02 -1.77
CA THR A 88 8.30 12.50 -1.76
C THR A 88 9.00 12.83 -3.08
N SER A 89 8.33 12.69 -4.22
CA SER A 89 8.90 13.08 -5.52
C SER A 89 9.15 14.58 -5.64
N ARG A 90 8.33 15.45 -5.03
CA ARG A 90 8.58 16.90 -4.98
C ARG A 90 9.78 17.24 -4.09
N GLU A 91 9.94 16.53 -2.98
CA GLU A 91 11.12 16.69 -2.11
C GLU A 91 12.40 16.24 -2.84
N PHE A 92 12.37 15.10 -3.55
CA PHE A 92 13.50 14.68 -4.39
C PHE A 92 13.77 15.62 -5.58
N ARG A 93 12.75 16.33 -6.08
CA ARG A 93 12.90 17.25 -7.23
C ARG A 93 13.40 18.64 -6.83
N ALA A 94 13.41 18.98 -5.54
CA ALA A 94 13.83 20.29 -5.05
C ALA A 94 14.98 20.14 -4.03
N PRO A 95 16.20 20.64 -4.27
CA PRO A 95 16.92 21.00 -5.49
C PRO A 95 18.30 20.29 -5.54
N ASP A 96 18.35 19.00 -5.87
CA ASP A 96 19.64 18.26 -5.97
C ASP A 96 20.36 18.44 -7.30
N GLY A 97 19.75 19.12 -8.27
CA GLY A 97 20.39 19.41 -9.56
C GLY A 97 21.64 20.28 -9.46
N HIS A 98 21.80 21.07 -8.40
CA HIS A 98 23.02 21.86 -8.18
C HIS A 98 24.00 21.16 -7.24
N LEU A 99 23.54 20.41 -6.23
CA LEU A 99 24.44 19.79 -5.25
C LEU A 99 25.03 18.46 -5.73
N ASP A 100 24.26 17.60 -6.43
CA ASP A 100 24.79 16.35 -6.99
C ASP A 100 25.73 16.63 -8.16
N VAL A 101 25.41 17.62 -9.00
CA VAL A 101 26.31 18.07 -10.07
C VAL A 101 27.56 18.72 -9.48
N LEU A 102 27.45 19.54 -8.43
CA LEU A 102 28.62 20.09 -7.73
C LEU A 102 29.45 19.00 -7.04
N MET A 103 28.83 18.00 -6.40
CA MET A 103 29.56 16.89 -5.79
C MET A 103 30.23 16.01 -6.84
N PHE A 104 29.58 15.78 -7.97
CA PHE A 104 30.16 15.08 -9.11
C PHE A 104 31.34 15.87 -9.71
N GLU A 105 31.15 17.16 -10.01
CA GLU A 105 32.20 18.08 -10.46
C GLU A 105 33.36 18.16 -9.46
N ALA A 106 33.07 18.28 -8.16
CA ALA A 106 34.09 18.32 -7.12
C ALA A 106 34.89 17.01 -7.07
N ARG A 107 34.23 15.84 -7.16
CA ARG A 107 34.93 14.55 -7.24
C ARG A 107 35.78 14.43 -8.50
N VAL A 108 35.30 14.88 -9.64
CA VAL A 108 36.04 14.88 -10.92
C VAL A 108 37.24 15.83 -10.85
N SER A 109 37.06 17.05 -10.34
CA SER A 109 38.11 18.04 -10.15
C SER A 109 39.20 17.54 -9.21
N THR A 110 38.83 16.92 -8.08
CA THR A 110 39.78 16.31 -7.14
C THR A 110 40.58 15.18 -7.79
N ARG A 111 39.93 14.36 -8.63
CA ARG A 111 40.57 13.27 -9.36
C ARG A 111 41.54 13.77 -10.43
N ASN A 112 41.19 14.85 -11.13
CA ASN A 112 42.05 15.48 -12.12
C ASN A 112 43.25 16.18 -11.47
N LEU A 113 43.08 16.81 -10.31
CA LEU A 113 44.16 17.43 -9.56
C LEU A 113 45.19 16.39 -9.08
N HIS A 114 44.71 15.21 -8.68
CA HIS A 114 45.56 14.10 -8.27
C HIS A 114 46.29 13.41 -9.44
N HIS A 115 45.84 13.65 -10.69
CA HIS A 115 46.43 13.08 -11.90
C HIS A 115 47.33 14.07 -12.67
N SER A 116 47.54 15.29 -12.16
CA SER A 116 48.58 16.19 -12.67
C SER A 116 49.89 15.91 -11.92
N PRO A 117 50.81 15.07 -12.45
CA PRO A 117 52.16 15.03 -11.91
C PRO A 117 52.79 16.41 -12.15
N ARG A 118 53.40 16.95 -11.10
CA ARG A 118 54.27 18.12 -11.18
C ARG A 118 55.20 17.96 -12.39
N SER A 119 55.15 18.96 -13.28
CA SER A 119 56.15 19.23 -14.30
C SER A 119 57.56 19.25 -13.71
#